data_AF-X0TMN3-F1
#
_entry.id   AF-X0TMN3-F1
#
_cell.length_a   1.000
_cell.length_b   1.000
_cell.length_c   1.000
_cell.angle_alpha   90.00
_cell.angle_beta   90.00
_cell.angle_gamma   90.00
#
_symmetry.space_group_name_H-M   'P 1'
#
loop_
_entity.id
_entity.type
_entity.pdbx_description
1 polymer ?
#
loop_
_entity_poly.entity_id
_entity_poly.type
_entity_poly.pdbx_seq_one_letter_code
_entity_poly.pdbx_strand_id
1 'polypeptide(L)'
;AYATGHGRVVVRAKALLGDAAEAGRRQIVVTELPYQTNKAALVERIAELVKNKKIDGISGLRDESDRQGMRIVIELKREAQPRQVLNNLYKHTSMQSAFFVNMLALVDGQPRVISLKEALQYYIDFRHQVITRRSKFELKQAQARAHILEGLKIALDHITKVIATIKKSATAEVARKELMSGFGLSQAQAQAILDMQLRRLANLERRKIADEYAQLGKTIAYLEDLLANPKRILLLIKEEVSELKSGYGDPRRTEISEEEVTEFREEDLIPHQRVVVTLSKRGFVKRVVSRSYRPQHRGGRGIIGMVTREADAIRLLVVADTHDHLLFFTNRGRVFYLKCYEIPADSSRVAKGTAVINLFSIADNEWLTAMVA
;
A
#
# COMPACT_ATOMS: atom_id res chain seq x y z
N ALA A 1 12.04 -3.59 4.37
CA ALA A 1 11.45 -3.82 3.03
C ALA A 1 12.39 -3.38 1.91
N TYR A 2 12.61 -2.08 1.70
CA TYR A 2 13.41 -1.62 0.54
C TYR A 2 14.88 -2.01 0.55
N ALA A 3 15.53 -2.06 1.72
CA ALA A 3 16.94 -2.45 1.81
C ALA A 3 17.18 -3.96 1.67
N THR A 4 16.25 -4.79 2.16
CA THR A 4 16.47 -6.24 2.34
C THR A 4 15.55 -7.13 1.51
N GLY A 5 14.60 -6.56 0.77
CA GLY A 5 13.58 -7.30 0.03
C GLY A 5 12.40 -7.82 0.88
N HIS A 6 12.58 -7.90 2.20
CA HIS A 6 11.55 -8.35 3.14
C HIS A 6 11.09 -7.24 4.08
N GLY A 7 9.82 -7.25 4.47
CA GLY A 7 9.34 -6.38 5.54
C GLY A 7 7.87 -6.56 5.86
N ARG A 8 7.44 -5.99 6.98
CA ARG A 8 6.04 -5.90 7.38
C ARG A 8 5.59 -4.45 7.29
N VAL A 9 4.44 -4.21 6.66
CA VAL A 9 3.79 -2.90 6.60
C VAL A 9 2.39 -3.07 7.15
N VAL A 10 1.96 -2.24 8.09
CA VAL A 10 0.59 -2.25 8.57
C VAL A 10 -0.24 -1.32 7.69
N VAL A 11 -1.36 -1.83 7.16
CA VAL A 11 -2.30 -1.08 6.34
C VAL A 11 -3.58 -0.92 7.12
N ARG A 12 -4.09 0.31 7.20
CA ARG A 12 -5.27 0.66 7.98
C ARG A 12 -6.34 1.27 7.08
N ALA A 13 -7.60 0.88 7.31
CA ALA A 13 -8.77 1.44 6.66
C ALA A 13 -8.94 2.91 7.02
N LYS A 14 -9.32 3.72 6.04
CA LYS A 14 -9.67 5.13 6.26
C LYS A 14 -11.09 5.20 6.82
N ALA A 15 -11.19 5.72 8.04
CA ALA A 15 -12.45 5.88 8.75
C ALA A 15 -12.58 7.30 9.28
N LEU A 16 -13.79 7.85 9.18
CA LEU A 16 -14.15 9.16 9.68
C LEU A 16 -15.15 9.01 10.82
N LEU A 17 -14.95 9.80 11.88
CA LEU A 17 -15.92 9.92 12.96
C LEU A 17 -16.89 11.03 12.62
N GLY A 18 -18.19 10.77 12.74
CA GLY A 18 -19.22 11.76 12.48
C GLY A 18 -20.42 11.62 13.41
N ASP A 19 -21.32 12.61 13.34
CA ASP A 19 -22.62 12.53 13.97
C ASP A 19 -23.60 11.82 13.04
N ALA A 20 -24.51 11.02 13.61
CA ALA A 20 -25.56 10.35 12.86
C ALA A 20 -26.69 11.35 12.54
N ALA A 21 -27.51 11.02 11.53
CA ALA A 21 -28.65 11.84 11.12
C ALA A 21 -29.73 11.96 12.22
N GLU A 22 -29.80 11.00 13.14
CA GLU A 22 -30.67 11.05 14.31
C GLU A 22 -29.98 11.76 15.49
N ALA A 23 -30.67 12.73 16.08
CA ALA A 23 -30.16 13.57 17.17
C ALA A 23 -29.56 12.73 18.33
N GLY A 24 -28.25 12.88 18.53
CA GLY A 24 -27.51 12.33 19.67
C GLY A 24 -26.86 10.96 19.47
N ARG A 25 -26.87 10.40 18.26
CA ARG A 25 -26.10 9.18 17.92
C ARG A 25 -24.83 9.55 17.15
N ARG A 26 -23.75 8.80 17.38
CA ARG A 26 -22.48 8.95 16.65
C ARG A 26 -22.31 7.79 15.68
N GLN A 27 -21.51 7.99 14.64
CA GLN A 27 -21.22 6.97 13.64
C GLN A 27 -19.76 6.94 13.24
N ILE A 28 -19.30 5.77 12.81
CA ILE A 28 -18.01 5.56 12.15
C ILE A 28 -18.32 5.28 10.69
N VAL A 29 -17.73 6.07 9.79
CA VAL A 29 -17.89 5.93 8.35
C VAL A 29 -16.57 5.45 7.76
N VAL A 30 -16.55 4.24 7.21
CA VAL A 30 -15.38 3.67 6.54
C VAL A 30 -15.49 3.95 5.04
N THR A 31 -14.49 4.62 4.48
CA THR A 31 -14.48 5.06 3.07
C THR A 31 -13.50 4.26 2.21
N GLU A 32 -12.44 3.72 2.82
CA GLU A 32 -11.40 2.96 2.12
C GLU A 32 -10.96 1.77 2.97
N LEU A 33 -10.74 0.62 2.34
CA LEU A 33 -10.32 -0.61 3.00
C LEU A 33 -8.88 -1.00 2.60
N PRO A 34 -8.19 -1.80 3.43
CA PRO A 34 -6.90 -2.36 3.05
C PRO A 34 -6.95 -3.16 1.75
N TYR A 35 -5.80 -3.27 1.09
CA TYR A 35 -5.65 -4.00 -0.15
C TYR A 35 -6.08 -5.47 0.01
N GLN A 36 -6.79 -6.02 -0.99
CA GLN A 36 -7.33 -7.38 -1.01
C GLN A 36 -8.32 -7.72 0.12
N THR A 37 -8.95 -6.72 0.76
CA THR A 37 -10.01 -6.96 1.75
C THR A 37 -11.37 -7.12 1.08
N ASN A 38 -12.07 -8.23 1.36
CA ASN A 38 -13.46 -8.43 0.93
C ASN A 38 -14.41 -7.67 1.86
N LYS A 39 -15.19 -6.74 1.29
CA LYS A 39 -16.15 -5.91 2.04
C LYS A 39 -17.26 -6.72 2.70
N ALA A 40 -17.88 -7.66 1.97
CA ALA A 40 -18.99 -8.45 2.50
C ALA A 40 -18.52 -9.31 3.69
N ALA A 41 -17.37 -9.97 3.55
CA ALA A 41 -16.77 -10.76 4.63
C ALA A 41 -16.40 -9.91 5.85
N LEU A 42 -15.96 -8.66 5.64
CA LEU A 42 -15.70 -7.73 6.73
C LEU A 42 -16.98 -7.37 7.50
N VAL A 43 -18.06 -7.04 6.78
CA VAL A 43 -19.36 -6.70 7.38
C VAL A 43 -19.91 -7.88 8.19
N GLU A 44 -19.86 -9.09 7.63
CA GLU A 44 -20.26 -10.32 8.32
C GLU A 44 -19.43 -10.55 9.59
N ARG A 45 -18.11 -10.39 9.51
CA ARG A 45 -17.22 -10.54 10.66
C ARG A 45 -17.52 -9.53 11.76
N ILE A 46 -17.81 -8.28 11.42
CA ILE A 46 -18.22 -7.27 12.40
C ILE A 46 -19.52 -7.68 13.09
N ALA A 47 -20.52 -8.13 12.32
CA ALA A 47 -21.79 -8.59 12.87
C ALA A 47 -21.62 -9.77 13.84
N GLU A 48 -20.75 -10.72 13.50
CA GLU A 48 -20.38 -11.85 14.37
C GLU A 48 -19.73 -11.39 15.68
N LEU A 49 -18.78 -10.45 15.61
CA LEU A 49 -18.07 -9.92 16.78
C LEU A 49 -18.99 -9.15 17.72
N VAL A 50 -19.98 -8.43 17.17
CA VAL A 50 -21.02 -7.74 17.94
C VAL A 50 -21.96 -8.75 18.61
N LYS A 51 -22.39 -9.79 17.87
CA LYS A 51 -23.25 -10.86 18.41
C LYS A 51 -22.59 -11.61 19.56
N ASN A 52 -21.29 -11.89 19.43
CA ASN A 52 -20.48 -12.57 20.44
C ASN A 52 -20.02 -11.65 21.59
N LYS A 53 -20.47 -10.37 21.62
CA LYS A 53 -20.08 -9.36 22.61
C LYS A 53 -18.57 -9.13 22.71
N LYS A 54 -17.81 -9.42 21.65
CA LYS A 54 -16.38 -9.10 21.58
C LYS A 54 -16.15 -7.63 21.29
N ILE A 55 -17.03 -7.01 20.51
CA ILE A 55 -17.06 -5.56 20.29
C ILE A 55 -18.40 -5.06 20.83
N ASP A 56 -18.36 -4.17 21.83
CA ASP A 56 -19.55 -3.47 22.33
C ASP A 56 -19.60 -2.03 21.79
N GLY A 57 -20.77 -1.41 21.87
CA GLY A 57 -20.98 -0.02 21.45
C GLY A 57 -21.46 0.16 20.02
N ILE A 58 -21.65 -0.91 19.24
CA ILE A 58 -22.26 -0.86 17.90
C ILE A 58 -23.77 -1.15 18.02
N SER A 59 -24.59 -0.27 17.46
CA SER A 59 -26.06 -0.44 17.40
C SER A 59 -26.54 -0.95 16.05
N GLY A 60 -25.87 -0.57 14.97
CA GLY A 60 -26.27 -0.90 13.60
C GLY A 60 -25.08 -0.88 12.65
N LEU A 61 -25.18 -1.66 11.58
CA LEU A 61 -24.17 -1.77 10.53
C LEU A 61 -24.89 -1.73 9.18
N ARG A 62 -24.50 -0.79 8.31
CA ARG A 62 -25.07 -0.63 6.96
C ARG A 62 -23.97 -0.46 5.93
N ASP A 63 -24.17 -1.07 4.77
CA ASP A 63 -23.36 -0.81 3.58
C ASP A 63 -24.14 0.14 2.67
N GLU A 64 -23.68 1.39 2.61
CA GLU A 64 -24.23 2.48 1.78
C GLU A 64 -23.34 2.72 0.55
N SER A 65 -22.55 1.73 0.13
CA SER A 65 -21.70 1.86 -1.05
C SER A 65 -22.53 1.93 -2.32
N ASP A 66 -22.15 2.82 -3.22
CA ASP A 66 -22.80 3.04 -4.50
C ASP A 66 -21.77 3.05 -5.65
N ARG A 67 -22.18 3.56 -6.83
CA ARG A 67 -21.28 3.70 -7.98
C ARG A 67 -20.27 4.85 -7.82
N GLN A 68 -20.49 5.78 -6.89
CA GLN A 68 -19.65 6.96 -6.67
C GLN A 68 -18.58 6.70 -5.60
N GLY A 69 -18.79 5.73 -4.71
CA GLY A 69 -17.78 5.35 -3.73
C GLY A 69 -18.21 4.26 -2.76
N MET A 70 -17.22 3.76 -2.03
CA MET A 70 -17.44 2.83 -0.93
C MET A 70 -17.81 3.61 0.34
N ARG A 71 -18.85 3.14 1.04
CA ARG A 71 -19.29 3.74 2.29
C ARG A 71 -19.89 2.69 3.20
N ILE A 72 -19.19 2.35 4.27
CA ILE A 72 -19.72 1.46 5.33
C ILE A 72 -20.02 2.33 6.54
N VAL A 73 -21.26 2.30 7.00
CA VAL A 73 -21.73 3.08 8.15
C VAL A 73 -21.92 2.16 9.33
N ILE A 74 -21.21 2.47 10.41
CA ILE A 74 -21.30 1.77 11.70
C ILE A 74 -21.92 2.74 12.70
N GLU A 75 -23.16 2.48 13.08
CA GLU A 75 -23.87 3.28 14.07
C GLU A 75 -23.48 2.86 15.47
N LEU A 76 -23.24 3.86 16.32
CA LEU A 76 -22.84 3.65 17.70
C LEU A 76 -23.99 3.85 18.67
N LYS A 77 -23.98 3.08 19.77
CA LYS A 77 -24.85 3.32 20.92
C LYS A 77 -24.54 4.69 21.54
N ARG A 78 -25.50 5.30 22.23
CA ARG A 78 -25.38 6.67 22.79
C ARG A 78 -24.24 6.81 23.79
N GLU A 79 -23.95 5.74 24.52
CA GLU A 79 -22.92 5.66 25.55
C GLU A 79 -21.55 5.20 25.03
N ALA A 80 -21.45 4.81 23.76
CA ALA A 80 -20.22 4.28 23.19
C ALA A 80 -19.21 5.39 22.88
N GLN A 81 -17.93 5.12 23.15
CA GLN A 81 -16.84 6.02 22.79
C GLN A 81 -16.35 5.69 21.36
N PRO A 82 -16.49 6.59 20.37
CA PRO A 82 -16.21 6.26 18.96
C PRO A 82 -14.77 5.82 18.69
N ARG A 83 -13.78 6.49 19.30
CA ARG A 83 -12.36 6.16 19.13
C ARG A 83 -12.04 4.75 19.59
N GLN A 84 -12.67 4.32 20.67
CA GLN A 84 -12.46 2.97 21.21
C GLN A 84 -13.10 1.89 20.36
N VAL A 85 -14.35 2.11 19.91
CA VAL A 85 -15.00 1.17 19.00
C VAL A 85 -14.17 1.05 17.72
N LEU A 86 -13.63 2.16 17.22
CA LEU A 86 -12.72 2.17 16.07
C LEU A 86 -11.43 1.39 16.33
N ASN A 87 -10.79 1.55 17.48
CA ASN A 87 -9.59 0.76 17.86
C ASN A 87 -9.89 -0.74 17.95
N ASN A 88 -11.04 -1.11 18.53
CA ASN A 88 -11.51 -2.49 18.59
C ASN A 88 -11.76 -3.07 17.19
N LEU A 89 -12.35 -2.29 16.29
CA LEU A 89 -12.53 -2.67 14.89
C LEU A 89 -11.18 -2.89 14.21
N TYR A 90 -10.19 -2.01 14.41
CA TYR A 90 -8.86 -2.21 13.86
C TYR A 90 -8.17 -3.46 14.42
N LYS A 91 -8.32 -3.77 15.71
CA LYS A 91 -7.66 -4.94 16.32
C LYS A 91 -8.27 -6.28 15.89
N HIS A 92 -9.59 -6.34 15.74
CA HIS A 92 -10.31 -7.61 15.59
C HIS A 92 -10.84 -7.89 14.18
N THR A 93 -10.65 -6.97 13.24
CA THR A 93 -11.19 -7.08 11.88
C THR A 93 -10.14 -6.76 10.82
N SER A 94 -10.43 -7.09 9.57
CA SER A 94 -9.59 -6.75 8.40
C SER A 94 -9.60 -5.26 8.04
N MET A 95 -10.16 -4.38 8.88
CA MET A 95 -9.94 -2.93 8.79
C MET A 95 -8.50 -2.54 9.08
N GLN A 96 -7.72 -3.39 9.75
CA GLN A 96 -6.28 -3.26 9.83
C GLN A 96 -5.65 -4.62 9.50
N SER A 97 -4.70 -4.63 8.58
CA SER A 97 -3.99 -5.86 8.20
C SER A 97 -2.50 -5.60 8.04
N ALA A 98 -1.72 -6.65 8.22
CA ALA A 98 -0.29 -6.61 7.93
C ALA A 98 -0.06 -7.09 6.49
N PHE A 99 0.55 -6.25 5.67
CA PHE A 99 1.08 -6.61 4.37
C PHE A 99 2.54 -7.04 4.53
N PHE A 100 2.83 -8.29 4.20
CA PHE A 100 4.18 -8.85 4.24
C PHE A 100 4.82 -8.69 2.86
N VAL A 101 5.78 -7.78 2.78
CA VAL A 101 6.55 -7.53 1.56
C VAL A 101 7.58 -8.64 1.40
N ASN A 102 7.57 -9.29 0.25
CA ASN A 102 8.61 -10.20 -0.21
C ASN A 102 8.92 -9.89 -1.69
N MET A 103 10.02 -9.18 -1.94
CA MET A 103 10.46 -8.79 -3.28
C MET A 103 11.25 -9.93 -3.94
N LEU A 104 10.52 -10.95 -4.38
CA LEU A 104 11.07 -12.12 -5.08
C LEU A 104 10.97 -11.92 -6.60
N ALA A 105 12.08 -12.13 -7.31
CA ALA A 105 12.13 -12.06 -8.77
C ALA A 105 13.08 -13.12 -9.34
N LEU A 106 12.98 -13.37 -10.66
CA LEU A 106 13.96 -14.19 -11.38
C LEU A 106 15.12 -13.29 -11.84
N VAL A 107 16.31 -13.55 -11.33
CA VAL A 107 17.56 -12.93 -11.79
C VAL A 107 18.36 -14.02 -12.47
N ASP A 108 18.66 -13.86 -13.76
CA ASP A 108 19.37 -14.85 -14.58
C ASP A 108 18.74 -16.25 -14.51
N GLY A 109 17.41 -16.31 -14.50
CA GLY A 109 16.65 -17.55 -14.43
C GLY A 109 16.55 -18.19 -13.04
N GLN A 110 17.14 -17.58 -12.01
CA GLN A 110 17.10 -18.09 -10.64
C GLN A 110 16.25 -17.21 -9.72
N PRO A 111 15.42 -17.81 -8.84
CA PRO A 111 14.62 -17.05 -7.89
C PRO A 111 15.51 -16.42 -6.82
N ARG A 112 15.50 -15.09 -6.73
CA ARG A 112 16.26 -14.31 -5.76
C ARG A 112 15.38 -13.26 -5.13
N VAL A 113 15.54 -13.09 -3.82
CA VAL A 113 15.00 -11.93 -3.13
C VAL A 113 15.93 -10.76 -3.40
N ILE A 114 15.37 -9.65 -3.84
CA ILE A 114 16.10 -8.45 -4.24
C ILE A 114 15.62 -7.24 -3.44
N SER A 115 16.53 -6.30 -3.21
CA SER A 115 16.25 -4.98 -2.67
C SER A 115 15.65 -4.05 -3.73
N LEU A 116 15.10 -2.91 -3.31
CA LEU A 116 14.57 -1.90 -4.24
C LEU A 116 15.70 -1.33 -5.11
N LYS A 117 16.89 -1.16 -4.54
CA LYS A 117 18.07 -0.70 -5.28
C LYS A 117 18.42 -1.67 -6.40
N GLU A 118 18.47 -2.97 -6.10
CA GLU A 118 18.76 -4.01 -7.09
C GLU A 118 17.67 -4.05 -8.16
N ALA A 119 16.39 -4.01 -7.79
CA ALA A 119 15.29 -3.98 -8.76
C ALA A 119 15.40 -2.82 -9.75
N LEU A 120 15.68 -1.61 -9.24
CA LEU A 120 15.89 -0.43 -10.08
C LEU A 120 17.14 -0.55 -10.96
N GLN A 121 18.22 -1.13 -10.43
CA GLN A 121 19.44 -1.37 -11.20
C GLN A 121 19.19 -2.34 -12.36
N TYR A 122 18.54 -3.49 -12.10
CA TYR A 122 18.21 -4.45 -13.15
C TYR A 122 17.31 -3.84 -14.22
N TYR A 123 16.36 -2.98 -13.84
CA TYR A 123 15.55 -2.23 -14.79
C TYR A 123 16.40 -1.32 -15.68
N ILE A 124 17.31 -0.54 -15.09
CA ILE A 124 18.20 0.38 -15.83
C ILE A 124 19.13 -0.41 -16.77
N ASP A 125 19.72 -1.50 -16.30
CA ASP A 125 20.60 -2.36 -17.09
C ASP A 125 19.86 -2.98 -18.28
N PHE A 126 18.64 -3.46 -18.06
CA PHE A 126 17.78 -3.96 -19.12
C PHE A 126 17.43 -2.86 -20.13
N ARG A 127 17.07 -1.66 -19.68
CA ARG A 127 16.81 -0.52 -20.57
C ARG A 127 18.03 -0.14 -21.39
N HIS A 128 19.21 -0.14 -20.79
CA HIS A 128 20.46 0.11 -21.51
C HIS A 128 20.67 -0.92 -22.62
N GLN A 129 20.46 -2.21 -22.35
CA GLN A 129 20.56 -3.27 -23.36
C GLN A 129 19.53 -3.10 -24.48
N VAL A 130 18.28 -2.81 -24.14
CA VAL A 130 17.20 -2.60 -25.13
C VAL A 130 17.52 -1.42 -26.05
N ILE A 131 17.92 -0.28 -25.48
CA ILE A 131 18.29 0.91 -26.27
C ILE A 131 19.51 0.61 -27.15
N THR A 132 20.53 -0.05 -26.61
CA THR A 132 21.71 -0.44 -27.39
C THR A 132 21.33 -1.32 -28.58
N ARG A 133 20.46 -2.31 -28.38
CA ARG A 133 19.99 -3.19 -29.46
C ARG A 133 19.15 -2.44 -30.49
N ARG A 134 18.23 -1.57 -30.05
CA ARG A 134 17.43 -0.69 -30.90
C ARG A 134 18.32 0.20 -31.75
N SER A 135 19.24 0.93 -31.13
CA SER A 135 20.14 1.86 -31.81
C SER A 135 21.09 1.16 -32.79
N LYS A 136 21.59 -0.05 -32.48
CA LYS A 136 22.38 -0.85 -33.43
C LYS A 136 21.55 -1.29 -34.64
N PHE A 137 20.29 -1.67 -34.41
CA PHE A 137 19.39 -2.06 -35.49
C PHE A 137 19.07 -0.88 -36.40
N GLU A 138 18.72 0.27 -35.83
CA GLU A 138 18.46 1.52 -36.56
C GLU A 138 19.72 2.01 -37.30
N LEU A 139 20.89 1.95 -36.67
CA LEU A 139 22.17 2.34 -37.29
C LEU A 139 22.45 1.48 -38.52
N LYS A 140 22.30 0.15 -38.42
CA LYS A 140 22.50 -0.76 -39.54
C LYS A 140 21.55 -0.46 -40.71
N GLN A 141 20.28 -0.15 -40.42
CA GLN A 141 19.31 0.23 -41.45
C GLN A 141 19.66 1.58 -42.08
N ALA A 142 20.02 2.57 -41.27
CA ALA A 142 20.39 3.90 -41.74
C ALA A 142 21.66 3.87 -42.60
N GLN A 143 22.69 3.13 -42.19
CA GLN A 143 23.92 2.94 -42.96
C GLN A 143 23.66 2.20 -44.29
N ALA A 144 22.85 1.13 -44.28
CA ALA A 144 22.49 0.44 -45.52
C ALA A 144 21.71 1.36 -46.48
N ARG A 145 20.82 2.19 -45.96
CA ARG A 145 20.06 3.17 -46.77
C ARG A 145 20.97 4.28 -47.31
N ALA A 146 21.85 4.84 -46.47
CA ALA A 146 22.81 5.87 -46.86
C ALA A 146 23.76 5.35 -47.95
N HIS A 147 24.24 4.11 -47.83
CA HIS A 147 25.06 3.45 -48.85
C HIS A 147 24.37 3.40 -50.21
N ILE A 148 23.08 3.07 -50.27
CA ILE A 148 22.32 3.08 -51.52
C ILE A 148 22.15 4.50 -52.08
N LEU A 149 21.81 5.48 -51.23
CA LEU A 149 21.62 6.86 -51.66
C LEU A 149 22.92 7.50 -52.16
N GLU A 150 24.06 7.15 -51.58
CA GLU A 150 25.38 7.57 -52.06
C GLU A 150 25.63 7.09 -53.50
N GLY A 151 25.35 5.81 -53.78
CA GLY A 151 25.46 5.26 -55.13
C GLY A 151 24.51 5.94 -56.12
N LEU A 152 23.26 6.19 -55.71
CA LEU A 152 22.29 6.93 -56.53
C LEU A 152 22.74 8.37 -56.79
N LYS A 153 23.35 9.04 -55.80
CA LYS A 153 23.89 10.40 -55.96
C LYS A 153 25.02 10.42 -56.99
N ILE A 154 26.00 9.52 -56.87
CA ILE A 154 27.10 9.37 -57.85
C ILE A 154 26.53 9.11 -59.26
N ALA A 155 25.51 8.24 -59.35
CA ALA A 155 24.88 7.93 -60.63
C ALA A 155 24.15 9.14 -61.25
N LEU A 156 23.46 9.94 -60.44
CA LEU A 156 22.78 11.15 -60.88
C LEU A 156 23.77 12.26 -61.28
N ASP A 157 24.92 12.36 -60.60
CA ASP A 157 25.99 13.31 -60.93
C ASP A 157 26.67 12.96 -62.26
N HIS A 158 26.71 11.67 -62.63
CA HIS A 158 27.33 11.17 -63.86
C HIS A 158 26.35 10.47 -64.83
N ILE A 159 25.10 10.94 -64.88
CA ILE A 159 24.01 10.22 -65.53
C ILE A 159 24.27 9.86 -67.00
N THR A 160 24.87 10.75 -67.79
CA THR A 160 25.15 10.50 -69.21
C THR A 160 26.10 9.32 -69.39
N LYS A 161 27.13 9.21 -68.53
CA LYS A 161 28.09 8.11 -68.56
C LYS A 161 27.45 6.80 -68.09
N VAL A 162 26.62 6.86 -67.05
CA VAL A 162 25.88 5.69 -66.54
C VAL A 162 24.93 5.13 -67.62
N ILE A 163 24.13 5.99 -68.27
CA ILE A 163 23.23 5.57 -69.36
C ILE A 163 24.02 4.98 -70.54
N ALA A 164 25.16 5.59 -70.91
CA ALA A 164 25.99 5.08 -71.99
C ALA A 164 26.56 3.69 -71.68
N THR A 165 26.98 3.46 -70.42
CA THR A 165 27.49 2.16 -69.95
C THR A 165 26.39 1.11 -69.99
N ILE A 166 25.19 1.42 -69.47
CA ILE A 166 24.03 0.52 -69.49
C ILE A 166 23.61 0.18 -70.93
N LYS A 167 23.60 1.16 -71.85
CA LYS A 167 23.24 0.93 -73.26
C LYS A 167 24.25 0.08 -74.04
N LYS A 168 25.54 0.13 -73.68
CA LYS A 168 26.61 -0.67 -74.32
C LYS A 168 26.63 -2.11 -73.82
N SER A 169 26.20 -2.33 -72.59
CA SER A 169 26.15 -3.66 -71.98
C SER A 169 25.08 -4.56 -72.59
N ALA A 170 25.45 -5.81 -72.90
CA ALA A 170 24.53 -6.78 -73.52
C ALA A 170 23.50 -7.38 -72.54
N THR A 171 23.79 -7.40 -71.24
CA THR A 171 22.90 -7.93 -70.20
C THR A 171 22.97 -7.08 -68.93
N ALA A 172 21.94 -7.19 -68.06
CA ALA A 172 21.92 -6.51 -66.77
C ALA A 172 23.09 -6.92 -65.85
N GLU A 173 23.54 -8.18 -65.93
CA GLU A 173 24.70 -8.68 -65.19
C GLU A 173 26.01 -8.01 -65.64
N VAL A 174 26.20 -7.83 -66.95
CA VAL A 174 27.37 -7.13 -67.50
C VAL A 174 27.31 -5.65 -67.11
N ALA A 175 26.15 -5.00 -67.25
CA ALA A 175 25.96 -3.61 -66.84
C ALA A 175 26.27 -3.40 -65.35
N ARG A 176 25.85 -4.33 -64.48
CA ARG A 176 26.15 -4.26 -63.05
C ARG A 176 27.66 -4.31 -62.78
N LYS A 177 28.39 -5.25 -63.41
CA LYS A 177 29.84 -5.38 -63.25
C LYS A 177 30.59 -4.15 -63.78
N GLU A 178 30.17 -3.58 -64.90
CA GLU A 178 30.74 -2.35 -65.44
C GLU A 178 30.47 -1.14 -64.54
N LEU A 179 29.26 -1.03 -63.97
CA LEU A 179 28.94 0.03 -63.00
C LEU A 179 29.77 -0.10 -61.71
N MET A 180 29.98 -1.32 -61.22
CA MET A 180 30.83 -1.57 -60.05
C MET A 180 32.29 -1.19 -60.31
N SER A 181 32.87 -1.64 -61.42
CA SER A 181 34.28 -1.37 -61.75
C SER A 181 34.54 0.07 -62.18
N GLY A 182 33.64 0.67 -62.97
CA GLY A 182 33.82 2.00 -63.54
C GLY A 182 33.54 3.16 -62.58
N PHE A 183 32.67 2.95 -61.58
CA PHE A 183 32.27 3.98 -60.62
C PHE A 183 32.61 3.63 -59.16
N GLY A 184 33.30 2.51 -58.92
CA GLY A 184 33.68 2.07 -57.57
C GLY A 184 32.49 1.68 -56.70
N LEU A 185 31.40 1.24 -57.30
CA LEU A 185 30.13 0.99 -56.61
C LEU A 185 30.07 -0.45 -56.08
N SER A 186 29.34 -0.65 -54.97
CA SER A 186 29.02 -1.99 -54.48
C SER A 186 27.96 -2.67 -55.34
N GLN A 187 27.84 -3.99 -55.23
CA GLN A 187 26.81 -4.75 -55.93
C GLN A 187 25.39 -4.24 -55.61
N ALA A 188 25.12 -3.87 -54.36
CA ALA A 188 23.83 -3.35 -53.93
C ALA A 188 23.53 -1.95 -54.51
N GLN A 189 24.54 -1.08 -54.58
CA GLN A 189 24.42 0.24 -55.22
C GLN A 189 24.18 0.11 -56.73
N ALA A 190 24.98 -0.72 -57.40
CA ALA A 190 24.85 -0.95 -58.84
C ALA A 190 23.47 -1.54 -59.19
N GLN A 191 22.96 -2.48 -58.39
CA GLN A 191 21.61 -3.01 -58.56
C GLN A 191 20.54 -1.91 -58.36
N ALA A 192 20.65 -1.09 -57.31
CA ALA A 192 19.71 0.00 -57.07
C ALA A 192 19.70 1.07 -58.19
N ILE A 193 20.83 1.28 -58.88
CA ILE A 193 20.93 2.16 -60.05
C ILE A 193 20.24 1.54 -61.27
N LEU A 194 20.40 0.23 -61.50
CA LEU A 194 19.71 -0.48 -62.57
C LEU A 194 18.18 -0.48 -62.36
N ASP A 195 17.74 -0.59 -61.12
CA ASP A 195 16.32 -0.55 -60.74
C ASP A 195 15.74 0.88 -60.67
N MET A 196 16.55 1.90 -60.99
CA MET A 196 16.14 3.29 -60.93
C MET A 196 15.15 3.63 -62.05
N GLN A 197 14.04 4.28 -61.67
CA GLN A 197 13.05 4.77 -62.63
C GLN A 197 13.43 6.14 -63.19
N LEU A 198 13.19 6.36 -64.50
CA LEU A 198 13.52 7.61 -65.21
C LEU A 198 12.95 8.88 -64.55
N ARG A 199 11.80 8.80 -63.86
CA ARG A 199 11.22 9.93 -63.13
C ARG A 199 12.14 10.51 -62.04
N ARG A 200 13.07 9.71 -61.49
CA ARG A 200 14.02 10.15 -60.47
C ARG A 200 15.10 11.11 -60.99
N LEU A 201 15.18 11.29 -62.31
CA LEU A 201 16.08 12.26 -62.95
C LEU A 201 15.58 13.70 -62.81
N ALA A 202 14.30 13.90 -62.47
CA ALA A 202 13.76 15.24 -62.25
C ALA A 202 14.50 15.94 -61.10
N ASN A 203 14.77 17.24 -61.26
CA ASN A 203 15.51 18.05 -60.28
C ASN A 203 14.92 17.96 -58.85
N LEU A 204 13.60 17.88 -58.74
CA LEU A 204 12.92 17.75 -57.44
C LEU A 204 13.24 16.42 -56.75
N GLU A 205 13.25 15.31 -57.50
CA GLU A 205 13.56 13.98 -56.96
C GLU A 205 15.04 13.85 -56.58
N ARG A 206 15.94 14.46 -57.37
CA ARG A 206 17.36 14.57 -57.01
C ARG A 206 17.57 15.34 -55.71
N ARG A 207 16.87 16.45 -55.50
CA ARG A 207 16.91 17.20 -54.23
C ARG A 207 16.43 16.36 -53.06
N LYS A 208 15.29 15.66 -53.20
CA LYS A 208 14.78 14.75 -52.16
C LYS A 208 15.79 13.69 -51.75
N ILE A 209 16.50 13.08 -52.70
CA ILE A 209 17.56 12.09 -52.42
C ILE A 209 18.71 12.73 -51.64
N ALA A 210 19.13 13.94 -52.03
CA ALA A 210 20.19 14.67 -51.33
C ALA A 210 19.77 15.05 -49.90
N ASP A 211 18.54 15.51 -49.71
CA ASP A 211 17.99 15.88 -48.40
C ASP A 211 17.85 14.65 -47.50
N GLU A 212 17.35 13.52 -48.05
CA GLU A 212 17.26 12.24 -47.34
C GLU A 212 18.65 11.76 -46.89
N TYR A 213 19.65 11.83 -47.79
CA TYR A 213 21.03 11.46 -47.47
C TYR A 213 21.62 12.35 -46.37
N ALA A 214 21.41 13.66 -46.45
CA ALA A 214 21.89 14.60 -45.43
C ALA A 214 21.23 14.35 -44.06
N GLN A 215 19.94 14.05 -44.04
CA GLN A 215 19.22 13.72 -42.80
C GLN A 215 19.68 12.39 -42.21
N LEU A 216 19.88 11.37 -43.04
CA LEU A 216 20.44 10.09 -42.59
C LEU A 216 21.85 10.25 -42.03
N GLY A 217 22.68 11.11 -42.63
CA GLY A 217 24.01 11.43 -42.08
C GLY A 217 23.94 11.98 -40.65
N LYS A 218 22.99 12.87 -40.36
CA LYS A 218 22.74 13.37 -38.99
C LYS A 218 22.29 12.25 -38.06
N THR A 219 21.38 11.39 -38.51
CA THR A 219 20.88 10.26 -37.72
C THR A 219 21.98 9.25 -37.41
N ILE A 220 22.81 8.89 -38.40
CA ILE A 220 23.95 7.99 -38.23
C ILE A 220 24.93 8.57 -37.22
N ALA A 221 25.32 9.84 -37.37
CA ALA A 221 26.23 10.50 -36.43
C ALA A 221 25.68 10.51 -35.00
N TYR A 222 24.38 10.78 -34.82
CA TYR A 222 23.72 10.70 -33.52
C TYR A 222 23.75 9.27 -32.93
N LEU A 223 23.42 8.26 -33.73
CA LEU A 223 23.38 6.86 -33.28
C LEU A 223 24.78 6.32 -32.95
N GLU A 224 25.80 6.68 -33.73
CA GLU A 224 27.20 6.31 -33.47
C GLU A 224 27.71 6.93 -32.17
N ASP A 225 27.45 8.22 -31.95
CA ASP A 225 27.81 8.91 -30.72
C ASP A 225 27.03 8.37 -29.50
N LEU A 226 25.74 8.04 -29.66
CA LEU A 226 24.95 7.39 -28.62
C LEU A 226 25.52 6.02 -28.23
N LEU A 227 25.94 5.21 -29.21
CA LEU A 227 26.52 3.88 -28.98
C LEU A 227 27.96 3.95 -28.44
N ALA A 228 28.71 5.01 -28.74
CA ALA A 228 30.07 5.21 -28.26
C ALA A 228 30.12 5.67 -26.79
N ASN A 229 29.09 6.36 -26.30
CA ASN A 229 29.07 6.96 -24.96
C ASN A 229 27.96 6.40 -24.07
N PRO A 230 28.28 5.50 -23.12
CA PRO A 230 27.30 4.94 -22.18
C PRO A 230 26.55 5.99 -21.36
N LYS A 231 27.16 7.16 -21.08
CA LYS A 231 26.48 8.23 -20.34
C LYS A 231 25.33 8.85 -21.14
N ARG A 232 25.45 8.91 -22.47
CA ARG A 232 24.36 9.43 -23.33
C ARG A 232 23.16 8.50 -23.32
N ILE A 233 23.38 7.19 -23.27
CA ILE A 233 22.29 6.21 -23.10
C ILE A 233 21.58 6.42 -21.76
N LEU A 234 22.31 6.67 -20.68
CA LEU A 234 21.69 6.96 -19.37
C LEU A 234 20.88 8.27 -19.37
N LEU A 235 21.35 9.30 -20.07
CA LEU A 235 20.59 10.55 -20.25
C LEU A 235 19.30 10.31 -21.04
N LEU A 236 19.38 9.54 -22.13
CA LEU A 236 18.20 9.17 -22.92
C LEU A 236 17.19 8.36 -22.09
N ILE A 237 17.65 7.41 -21.26
CA ILE A 237 16.77 6.67 -20.33
C ILE A 237 16.06 7.64 -19.39
N LYS A 238 16.76 8.63 -18.85
CA LYS A 238 16.19 9.63 -17.95
C LYS A 238 15.12 10.48 -18.66
N GLU A 239 15.36 10.87 -19.90
CA GLU A 239 14.42 11.62 -20.74
C GLU A 239 13.16 10.79 -21.00
N GLU A 240 13.31 9.57 -21.52
CA GLU A 240 12.20 8.65 -21.80
C GLU A 240 11.36 8.36 -20.53
N VAL A 241 11.98 8.16 -19.36
CA VAL A 241 11.26 7.93 -18.10
C VAL A 241 10.53 9.20 -17.63
N SER A 242 11.09 10.38 -17.90
CA SER A 242 10.44 11.65 -17.57
C SER A 242 9.21 11.90 -18.45
N GLU A 243 9.28 11.55 -19.73
CA GLU A 243 8.14 11.58 -20.64
C GLU A 243 7.04 10.60 -20.20
N LEU A 244 7.42 9.36 -19.83
CA LEU A 244 6.47 8.38 -19.30
C LEU A 244 5.79 8.88 -18.02
N LYS A 245 6.54 9.52 -17.12
CA LYS A 245 5.98 10.14 -15.91
C LYS A 245 4.97 11.25 -16.26
N SER A 246 5.28 12.07 -17.26
CA SER A 246 4.36 13.14 -17.69
C SER A 246 3.11 12.60 -18.38
N GLY A 247 3.22 11.49 -19.12
CA GLY A 247 2.10 10.89 -19.84
C GLY A 247 1.18 10.02 -18.96
N TYR A 248 1.74 9.36 -17.93
CA TYR A 248 1.02 8.34 -17.15
C TYR A 248 1.03 8.55 -15.64
N GLY A 249 1.56 9.67 -15.14
CA GLY A 249 1.60 9.96 -13.70
C GLY A 249 0.22 10.24 -13.12
N ASP A 250 -0.06 9.70 -11.92
CA ASP A 250 -1.27 9.97 -11.15
C ASP A 250 -0.93 10.45 -9.72
N PRO A 251 -1.84 11.20 -9.06
CA PRO A 251 -1.61 11.63 -7.68
C PRO A 251 -1.64 10.45 -6.72
N ARG A 252 -0.86 10.56 -5.64
CA ARG A 252 -0.80 9.56 -4.59
C ARG A 252 -2.17 9.39 -3.92
N ARG A 253 -2.65 8.15 -3.86
CA ARG A 253 -3.94 7.80 -3.21
C ARG A 253 -3.80 7.44 -1.74
N THR A 254 -2.67 6.82 -1.35
CA THR A 254 -2.42 6.36 0.01
C THR A 254 -1.66 7.39 0.83
N GLU A 255 -2.04 7.54 2.09
CA GLU A 255 -1.32 8.36 3.06
C GLU A 255 -0.34 7.49 3.86
N ILE A 256 0.86 8.00 4.15
CA ILE A 256 1.81 7.35 5.05
C ILE A 256 1.79 8.13 6.36
N SER A 257 1.40 7.48 7.44
CA SER A 257 1.60 8.01 8.79
C SER A 257 2.98 7.59 9.30
N GLU A 258 3.69 8.52 9.93
CA GLU A 258 4.97 8.26 10.62
C GLU A 258 4.76 7.62 11.99
N GLU A 259 3.55 7.70 12.56
CA GLU A 259 3.22 7.03 13.80
C GLU A 259 3.26 5.51 13.58
N GLU A 260 4.19 4.84 14.26
CA GLU A 260 4.14 3.39 14.34
C GLU A 260 2.76 2.98 14.85
N VAL A 261 2.10 2.08 14.12
CA VAL A 261 0.90 1.42 14.63
C VAL A 261 1.34 0.57 15.81
N THR A 262 1.35 1.18 17.00
CA THR A 262 1.54 0.48 18.26
C THR A 262 0.52 -0.65 18.30
N GLU A 263 0.98 -1.84 18.66
CA GLU A 263 0.05 -2.92 18.98
C GLU A 263 -0.87 -2.40 20.07
N PHE A 264 -2.16 -2.26 19.76
CA PHE A 264 -3.16 -1.79 20.72
C PHE A 264 -3.08 -2.68 21.96
N ARG A 265 -2.63 -2.09 23.08
CA ARG A 265 -2.63 -2.78 24.38
C ARG A 265 -4.09 -3.06 24.72
N GLU A 266 -4.36 -4.13 25.46
CA GLU A 266 -5.75 -4.43 25.87
C GLU A 266 -6.37 -3.26 26.62
N GLU A 267 -5.56 -2.51 27.35
CA GLU A 267 -5.92 -1.27 28.02
C GLU A 267 -6.53 -0.21 27.08
N ASP A 268 -5.95 0.00 25.88
CA ASP A 268 -6.41 1.03 24.93
C ASP A 268 -7.82 0.75 24.36
N LEU A 269 -8.34 -0.47 24.59
CA LEU A 269 -9.64 -0.93 24.13
C LEU A 269 -10.73 -0.80 25.18
N ILE A 270 -10.37 -0.48 26.43
CA ILE A 270 -11.27 -0.45 27.57
C ILE A 270 -11.65 0.99 27.89
N PRO A 271 -12.94 1.32 28.09
CA PRO A 271 -13.35 2.72 28.24
C PRO A 271 -12.96 3.24 29.60
N HIS A 272 -12.38 4.45 29.64
CA HIS A 272 -12.29 5.23 30.88
C HIS A 272 -13.70 5.50 31.41
N GLN A 273 -14.01 4.85 32.53
CA GLN A 273 -15.29 4.98 33.20
C GLN A 273 -15.07 5.02 34.70
N ARG A 274 -15.74 5.97 35.35
CA ARG A 274 -15.79 6.00 36.81
C ARG A 274 -16.61 4.83 37.32
N VAL A 275 -15.98 3.91 38.04
CA VAL A 275 -16.56 2.69 38.59
C VAL A 275 -16.51 2.70 40.11
N VAL A 276 -17.46 2.00 40.72
CA VAL A 276 -17.47 1.70 42.15
C VAL A 276 -17.06 0.24 42.29
N VAL A 277 -16.01 0.01 43.06
CA VAL A 277 -15.51 -1.32 43.38
C VAL A 277 -15.83 -1.60 44.84
N THR A 278 -16.51 -2.72 45.09
CA THR A 278 -16.89 -3.13 46.45
C THR A 278 -16.29 -4.48 46.79
N LEU A 279 -15.78 -4.61 48.01
CA LEU A 279 -15.24 -5.85 48.55
C LEU A 279 -16.06 -6.28 49.79
N SER A 280 -16.56 -7.51 49.79
CA SER A 280 -17.27 -8.11 50.93
C SER A 280 -16.30 -8.70 51.98
N LYS A 281 -16.79 -8.93 53.20
CA LYS A 281 -15.99 -9.58 54.26
C LYS A 281 -15.54 -10.99 53.88
N ARG A 282 -16.32 -11.71 53.06
CA ARG A 282 -15.98 -13.05 52.55
C ARG A 282 -15.10 -13.04 51.30
N GLY A 283 -14.56 -11.89 50.90
CA GLY A 283 -13.65 -11.81 49.76
C GLY A 283 -14.34 -11.91 48.40
N PHE A 284 -15.57 -11.42 48.28
CA PHE A 284 -16.20 -11.19 46.97
C PHE A 284 -15.96 -9.75 46.52
N VAL A 285 -15.42 -9.59 45.32
CA VAL A 285 -15.17 -8.29 44.71
C VAL A 285 -16.05 -8.13 43.47
N LYS A 286 -16.56 -6.92 43.28
CA LYS A 286 -17.27 -6.55 42.05
C LYS A 286 -17.00 -5.12 41.65
N ARG A 287 -17.15 -4.88 40.35
CA ARG A 287 -17.08 -3.58 39.73
C ARG A 287 -18.40 -3.24 39.06
N VAL A 288 -18.94 -2.07 39.38
CA VAL A 288 -20.18 -1.55 38.79
C VAL A 288 -19.96 -0.09 38.39
N VAL A 289 -20.53 0.34 37.27
CA VAL A 289 -20.44 1.74 36.83
C VAL A 289 -21.06 2.68 37.87
N SER A 290 -20.36 3.76 38.23
CA SER A 290 -20.80 4.74 39.26
C SER A 290 -22.19 5.31 39.01
N ARG A 291 -22.57 5.53 37.74
CA ARG A 291 -23.92 5.98 37.35
C ARG A 291 -25.05 5.08 37.84
N SER A 292 -24.77 3.81 38.13
CA SER A 292 -25.74 2.89 38.72
C SER A 292 -26.13 3.31 40.15
N TYR A 293 -25.25 4.01 40.87
CA TYR A 293 -25.49 4.56 42.21
C TYR A 293 -25.94 6.02 42.08
N ARG A 294 -27.23 6.26 41.85
CA ARG A 294 -27.78 7.62 41.74
C ARG A 294 -28.01 8.23 43.14
N PRO A 295 -27.59 9.49 43.39
CA PRO A 295 -27.97 10.21 44.60
C PRO A 295 -29.49 10.47 44.60
N GLN A 296 -30.13 10.26 45.75
CA GLN A 296 -31.58 10.48 45.93
C GLN A 296 -31.81 11.26 47.23
N HIS A 297 -32.82 12.14 47.24
CA HIS A 297 -33.07 13.18 48.26
C HIS A 297 -33.15 12.69 49.72
N ARG A 298 -33.39 11.39 49.97
CA ARG A 298 -33.43 10.80 51.31
C ARG A 298 -32.19 9.94 51.58
N GLY A 299 -31.02 10.55 51.68
CA GLY A 299 -29.83 9.99 52.36
C GLY A 299 -29.55 8.48 52.22
N GLY A 300 -29.77 7.87 51.04
CA GLY A 300 -29.37 6.51 50.65
C GLY A 300 -29.76 5.31 51.53
N ARG A 301 -30.47 5.47 52.66
CA ARG A 301 -30.86 4.38 53.57
C ARG A 301 -31.97 3.53 52.93
N GLY A 302 -31.58 2.52 52.14
CA GLY A 302 -32.52 1.56 51.54
C GLY A 302 -32.11 0.99 50.18
N ILE A 303 -31.00 1.44 49.58
CA ILE A 303 -30.53 0.89 48.31
C ILE A 303 -29.72 -0.38 48.56
N ILE A 304 -30.23 -1.53 48.08
CA ILE A 304 -29.51 -2.81 48.13
C ILE A 304 -28.30 -2.71 47.20
N GLY A 305 -27.11 -2.63 47.81
CA GLY A 305 -25.83 -2.51 47.13
C GLY A 305 -25.22 -3.85 46.72
N MET A 306 -25.61 -4.97 47.33
CA MET A 306 -25.16 -6.34 47.06
C MET A 306 -26.11 -7.31 47.78
N VAL A 307 -26.52 -8.42 47.16
CA VAL A 307 -27.21 -9.50 47.88
C VAL A 307 -26.17 -10.27 48.68
N THR A 308 -26.25 -10.13 49.98
CA THR A 308 -25.38 -10.80 50.93
C THR A 308 -26.13 -12.05 51.40
N ARG A 309 -25.50 -13.23 51.32
CA ARG A 309 -26.00 -14.37 52.12
C ARG A 309 -25.92 -13.96 53.58
N GLU A 310 -26.81 -14.47 54.43
CA GLU A 310 -26.90 -14.15 55.86
C GLU A 310 -25.50 -13.86 56.45
N ALA A 311 -25.30 -12.59 56.84
CA ALA A 311 -24.10 -11.98 57.43
C ALA A 311 -22.89 -11.55 56.54
N ASP A 312 -22.92 -11.59 55.20
CA ASP A 312 -21.77 -11.10 54.38
C ASP A 312 -21.81 -9.58 54.09
N ALA A 313 -21.48 -8.71 55.04
CA ALA A 313 -21.49 -7.26 54.82
C ALA A 313 -20.40 -6.77 53.85
N ILE A 314 -20.67 -5.68 53.13
CA ILE A 314 -19.65 -4.92 52.38
C ILE A 314 -18.65 -4.34 53.38
N ARG A 315 -17.36 -4.62 53.18
CA ARG A 315 -16.27 -4.16 54.05
C ARG A 315 -15.64 -2.88 53.53
N LEU A 316 -15.33 -2.84 52.24
CA LEU A 316 -14.61 -1.72 51.60
C LEU A 316 -15.30 -1.30 50.31
N LEU A 317 -15.23 0.00 50.02
CA LEU A 317 -15.74 0.62 48.81
C LEU A 317 -14.73 1.65 48.34
N VAL A 318 -14.38 1.60 47.05
CA VAL A 318 -13.51 2.58 46.40
C VAL A 318 -14.14 3.03 45.10
N VAL A 319 -13.97 4.31 44.76
CA VAL A 319 -14.37 4.88 43.48
C VAL A 319 -13.12 5.17 42.69
N ALA A 320 -13.00 4.58 41.51
CA ALA A 320 -11.80 4.63 40.69
C ALA A 320 -12.17 4.74 39.21
N ASP A 321 -11.23 5.11 38.35
CA ASP A 321 -11.34 4.90 36.92
C ASP A 321 -11.05 3.42 36.58
N THR A 322 -11.59 2.94 35.46
CA THR A 322 -11.31 1.60 34.94
C THR A 322 -9.82 1.30 34.74
N HIS A 323 -8.99 2.33 34.55
CA HIS A 323 -7.54 2.19 34.30
C HIS A 323 -6.69 2.33 35.56
N ASP A 324 -7.28 2.75 36.69
CA ASP A 324 -6.56 2.89 37.95
C ASP A 324 -6.15 1.51 38.50
N HIS A 325 -5.02 1.51 39.22
CA HIS A 325 -4.47 0.32 39.86
C HIS A 325 -5.09 0.11 41.24
N LEU A 326 -5.82 -0.99 41.43
CA LEU A 326 -6.29 -1.42 42.73
C LEU A 326 -5.23 -2.22 43.45
N LEU A 327 -4.84 -1.76 44.63
CA LEU A 327 -3.95 -2.44 45.55
C LEU A 327 -4.76 -3.15 46.64
N PHE A 328 -4.60 -4.46 46.73
CA PHE A 328 -5.21 -5.33 47.72
C PHE A 328 -4.15 -5.79 48.73
N PHE A 329 -4.26 -5.30 49.96
CA PHE A 329 -3.34 -5.65 51.05
C PHE A 329 -3.88 -6.85 51.82
N THR A 330 -3.00 -7.78 52.20
CA THR A 330 -3.37 -8.95 53.00
C THR A 330 -2.92 -8.84 54.45
N ASN A 331 -3.48 -9.67 55.32
CA ASN A 331 -3.05 -9.82 56.72
C ASN A 331 -1.62 -10.35 56.87
N ARG A 332 -1.04 -10.93 55.81
CA ARG A 332 0.35 -11.42 55.77
C ARG A 332 1.34 -10.41 55.20
N GLY A 333 0.91 -9.16 54.96
CA GLY A 333 1.77 -8.11 54.44
C GLY A 333 2.08 -8.22 52.94
N ARG A 334 1.33 -9.04 52.20
CA ARG A 334 1.43 -9.12 50.74
C ARG A 334 0.52 -8.08 50.10
N VAL A 335 0.95 -7.57 48.95
CA VAL A 335 0.18 -6.64 48.13
C VAL A 335 -0.04 -7.28 46.78
N PHE A 336 -1.30 -7.39 46.39
CA PHE A 336 -1.70 -7.74 45.02
C PHE A 336 -2.16 -6.47 44.33
N TYR A 337 -1.82 -6.31 43.06
CA TYR A 337 -2.31 -5.20 42.25
C TYR A 337 -3.03 -5.74 41.01
N LEU A 338 -4.13 -5.09 40.65
CA LEU A 338 -4.88 -5.34 39.42
C LEU A 338 -5.40 -4.01 38.89
N LYS A 339 -5.53 -3.86 37.58
CA LYS A 339 -6.28 -2.73 37.02
C LYS A 339 -7.77 -2.94 37.26
N CYS A 340 -8.50 -1.86 37.52
CA CYS A 340 -9.94 -1.95 37.80
C CYS A 340 -10.70 -2.74 36.74
N TYR A 341 -10.34 -2.61 35.46
CA TYR A 341 -11.01 -3.32 34.38
C TYR A 341 -10.86 -4.83 34.40
N GLU A 342 -9.81 -5.38 35.02
CA GLU A 342 -9.54 -6.82 35.12
C GLU A 342 -10.57 -7.51 36.02
N ILE A 343 -11.24 -6.74 36.89
CA ILE A 343 -12.39 -7.21 37.65
C ILE A 343 -13.60 -7.28 36.69
N PRO A 344 -14.23 -8.47 36.54
CA PRO A 344 -15.42 -8.63 35.70
C PRO A 344 -16.50 -7.61 36.04
N ALA A 345 -17.04 -6.95 35.02
CA ALA A 345 -18.13 -6.00 35.19
C ALA A 345 -19.41 -6.74 35.55
N ASP A 346 -20.03 -6.37 36.67
CA ASP A 346 -21.32 -6.91 37.05
C ASP A 346 -22.46 -6.12 36.41
N SER A 347 -23.43 -6.84 35.86
CA SER A 347 -24.60 -6.28 35.17
C SER A 347 -25.59 -5.58 36.11
N SER A 348 -25.51 -5.87 37.41
CA SER A 348 -26.42 -5.32 38.41
C SER A 348 -25.70 -4.97 39.70
N ARG A 349 -26.12 -3.88 40.33
CA ARG A 349 -25.75 -3.54 41.72
C ARG A 349 -26.05 -4.70 42.66
N VAL A 350 -27.05 -5.52 42.38
CA VAL A 350 -27.52 -6.59 43.26
C VAL A 350 -26.61 -7.83 43.20
N ALA A 351 -25.76 -7.95 42.17
CA ALA A 351 -24.91 -9.12 41.94
C ALA A 351 -23.88 -9.37 43.06
N LYS A 352 -23.50 -10.65 43.21
CA LYS A 352 -22.55 -11.13 44.22
C LYS A 352 -21.08 -10.89 43.84
N GLY A 353 -20.78 -10.58 42.58
CA GLY A 353 -19.40 -10.45 42.14
C GLY A 353 -18.61 -11.76 42.11
N THR A 354 -17.31 -11.61 41.89
CA THR A 354 -16.36 -12.70 41.72
C THR A 354 -15.58 -12.90 43.02
N ALA A 355 -15.27 -14.14 43.38
CA ALA A 355 -14.39 -14.41 44.52
C ALA A 355 -12.98 -13.92 44.18
N VAL A 356 -12.34 -13.22 45.10
CA VAL A 356 -10.98 -12.66 44.91
C VAL A 356 -9.95 -13.75 44.58
N ILE A 357 -10.13 -14.96 45.13
CA ILE A 357 -9.27 -16.12 44.87
C ILE A 357 -9.24 -16.50 43.38
N ASN A 358 -10.29 -16.18 42.62
CA ASN A 358 -10.34 -16.44 41.17
C ASN A 358 -9.60 -15.37 40.36
N LEU A 359 -9.27 -14.23 40.96
CA LEU A 359 -8.54 -13.14 40.31
C LEU A 359 -7.04 -13.24 40.62
N PHE A 360 -6.69 -13.64 41.84
CA PHE A 360 -5.30 -13.89 42.25
C PHE A 360 -5.22 -14.94 43.34
N SER A 361 -4.16 -15.75 43.31
CA SER A 361 -3.93 -16.84 44.25
C SER A 361 -3.53 -16.33 45.63
N ILE A 362 -4.46 -16.47 46.58
CA ILE A 362 -4.28 -16.18 48.01
C ILE A 362 -4.00 -17.50 48.74
N ALA A 363 -3.10 -17.50 49.73
CA ALA A 363 -2.78 -18.70 50.51
C ALA A 363 -3.90 -19.07 51.51
N ASP A 364 -3.93 -20.32 51.97
CA ASP A 364 -4.88 -20.74 53.01
C ASP A 364 -4.71 -19.89 54.28
N ASN A 365 -5.84 -19.44 54.86
CA ASN A 365 -5.93 -18.50 55.99
C ASN A 365 -5.34 -17.09 55.74
N GLU A 366 -5.21 -16.65 54.49
CA GLU A 366 -4.87 -15.27 54.14
C GLU A 366 -6.15 -14.51 53.73
N TRP A 367 -6.35 -13.30 54.26
CA TRP A 367 -7.51 -12.45 53.94
C TRP A 367 -7.11 -11.00 53.67
N LEU A 368 -7.96 -10.30 52.95
CA LEU A 368 -7.73 -8.91 52.58
C LEU A 368 -8.02 -7.95 53.75
N THR A 369 -7.06 -7.09 54.05
CA THR A 369 -7.14 -6.07 55.10
C THR A 369 -7.64 -4.74 54.55
N ALA A 370 -7.08 -4.28 53.43
CA ALA A 370 -7.35 -2.99 52.81
C ALA A 370 -7.39 -3.09 51.27
N MET A 371 -8.09 -2.14 50.65
CA MET A 371 -8.23 -1.96 49.21
C MET A 371 -8.08 -0.46 48.92
N VAL A 372 -7.13 -0.10 48.05
CA VAL A 372 -6.80 1.28 47.69
C VAL A 372 -6.76 1.37 46.16
N ALA A 373 -7.25 2.47 45.57
CA ALA A 373 -7.14 2.76 44.14
C ALA A 373 -6.14 3.88 43.89
#